data_AF-A0A4V1HHQ2-F1
#
_entry.id   AF-A0A4V1HHQ2-F1
#
_cell.length_a   1.000
_cell.length_b   1.000
_cell.length_c   1.000
_cell.angle_alpha   90.00
_cell.angle_beta   90.00
_cell.angle_gamma   90.00
#
_symmetry.space_group_name_H-M   'P 1'
#
loop_
_entity.id
_entity.type
_entity.pdbx_description
1 polymer ?
#
loop_
_entity_poly.entity_id
_entity_poly.type
_entity_poly.pdbx_seq_one_letter_code
_entity_poly.pdbx_strand_id
1 'polypeptide(L)'
;MILEKKNSLFILLAWISGAFGAFLGLTLDPLWFARFGSLVVLFAAMSEYSLLHGELNRLYDRLEDHNSLKEVEDLTPSKWHQKKVWVTHITLIIGTLIWGFGDLILKF
;
A
#
# COMPACT_ATOMS: atom_id res chain seq x y z
N MET A 1 -8.18 -14.79 -3.28
CA MET A 1 -6.95 -14.80 -4.11
C MET A 1 -6.85 -13.62 -5.09
N ILE A 2 -7.94 -13.19 -5.74
CA ILE A 2 -7.92 -12.10 -6.73
C ILE A 2 -7.58 -10.72 -6.13
N LEU A 3 -8.14 -10.35 -4.96
CA LEU A 3 -7.81 -9.08 -4.28
C LEU A 3 -6.37 -9.03 -3.75
N GLU A 4 -5.80 -10.15 -3.32
CA GLU A 4 -4.40 -10.18 -2.85
C GLU A 4 -3.39 -9.95 -3.97
N LYS A 5 -3.71 -10.34 -5.21
CA LYS A 5 -2.90 -10.00 -6.39
C LYS A 5 -2.95 -8.50 -6.70
N LYS A 6 -4.10 -7.84 -6.47
CA LYS A 6 -4.27 -6.40 -6.71
C LYS A 6 -3.43 -5.56 -5.76
N ASN A 7 -3.31 -5.97 -4.51
CA ASN A 7 -2.45 -5.28 -3.54
C ASN A 7 -0.99 -5.16 -4.01
N SER A 8 -0.34 -6.28 -4.35
CA SER A 8 1.06 -6.28 -4.77
C SER A 8 1.29 -5.43 -6.02
N LEU A 9 0.30 -5.35 -6.91
CA LEU A 9 0.34 -4.48 -8.08
C LEU A 9 0.34 -3.00 -7.67
N PHE A 10 -0.51 -2.59 -6.72
CA PHE A 10 -0.55 -1.20 -6.26
C PHE A 10 0.76 -0.78 -5.60
N ILE A 11 1.37 -1.63 -4.76
CA ILE A 11 2.68 -1.33 -4.18
C ILE A 11 3.76 -1.22 -5.26
N LEU A 12 3.76 -2.11 -6.25
CA LEU A 12 4.69 -2.02 -7.38
C LEU A 12 4.53 -0.69 -8.13
N LEU A 13 3.29 -0.29 -8.42
CA LEU A 13 2.98 0.99 -9.06
C LEU A 13 3.44 2.18 -8.22
N ALA A 14 3.27 2.13 -6.90
CA ALA A 14 3.76 3.15 -5.98
C ALA A 14 5.28 3.34 -6.12
N TRP A 15 6.05 2.26 -6.08
CA TRP A 15 7.51 2.34 -6.22
C TRP A 15 7.96 2.77 -7.62
N ILE A 16 7.26 2.34 -8.68
CA ILE A 16 7.53 2.82 -10.05
C ILE A 16 7.28 4.33 -10.15
N SER A 17 6.17 4.83 -9.62
CA SER A 17 5.86 6.26 -9.60
C SER A 17 6.89 7.05 -8.79
N GLY A 18 7.31 6.54 -7.62
CA GLY A 18 8.35 7.17 -6.82
C GLY A 18 9.70 7.23 -7.53
N ALA A 19 10.13 6.14 -8.16
CA ALA A 19 11.38 6.07 -8.91
C ALA A 19 11.36 7.01 -10.14
N PHE A 20 10.24 7.02 -10.88
CA PHE A 20 10.07 7.91 -12.03
C PHE A 20 10.04 9.39 -11.60
N GLY A 21 9.34 9.70 -10.50
CA GLY A 21 9.34 11.01 -9.88
C GLY A 21 10.74 11.47 -9.45
N ALA A 22 11.52 10.58 -8.85
CA ALA A 22 12.90 10.87 -8.45
C ALA A 22 13.78 11.15 -9.67
N PHE A 23 13.66 10.34 -10.73
CA PHE A 23 14.39 10.56 -11.99
C PHE A 23 14.07 11.93 -12.61
N LEU A 24 12.79 12.30 -12.71
CA LEU A 24 12.40 13.62 -13.21
C LEU A 24 12.84 14.75 -12.27
N GLY A 25 12.76 14.54 -10.95
CA GLY A 25 13.20 15.48 -9.93
C GLY A 25 14.70 15.80 -10.02
N LEU A 26 15.52 14.79 -10.33
CA LEU A 26 16.97 14.93 -10.49
C LEU A 26 17.39 15.54 -11.83
N THR A 27 16.58 15.38 -12.89
CA THR A 27 16.97 15.76 -14.26
C THR A 27 16.34 17.06 -14.75
N LEU A 28 15.14 17.42 -14.26
CA LEU A 28 14.35 18.55 -14.78
C LEU A 28 14.08 19.62 -13.73
N ASP A 29 13.33 19.25 -12.68
CA ASP A 29 12.89 20.17 -11.62
C ASP A 29 12.55 19.36 -10.35
N PRO A 30 13.18 19.64 -9.19
CA PRO A 30 12.89 18.99 -7.90
C PRO A 30 11.40 18.87 -7.56
N LEU A 31 10.56 19.80 -8.03
CA LEU A 31 9.11 19.78 -7.82
C LEU A 31 8.43 18.52 -8.38
N TRP A 32 9.00 17.89 -9.42
CA TRP A 32 8.47 16.64 -9.97
C TRP A 32 8.52 15.50 -8.96
N PHE A 33 9.57 15.41 -8.15
CA PHE A 33 9.66 14.38 -7.12
C PHE A 33 8.54 14.52 -6.09
N ALA A 34 8.27 15.74 -5.63
CA ALA A 34 7.17 16.02 -4.71
C ALA A 34 5.80 15.66 -5.32
N ARG A 35 5.55 16.05 -6.58
CA ARG A 35 4.28 15.73 -7.27
C ARG A 35 4.04 14.23 -7.37
N PHE A 36 5.06 13.46 -7.76
CA PHE A 36 4.96 12.01 -7.85
C PHE A 36 4.80 11.33 -6.49
N GLY A 37 5.24 11.96 -5.39
CA GLY A 37 4.90 11.53 -4.03
C GLY A 37 3.40 11.33 -3.80
N SER A 38 2.54 12.18 -4.39
CA SER A 38 1.08 12.02 -4.28
C SER A 38 0.57 10.72 -4.93
N LEU A 39 1.20 10.27 -6.01
CA LEU A 39 0.88 8.99 -6.66
C LEU A 39 1.34 7.80 -5.81
N VAL A 40 2.51 7.93 -5.16
CA VAL A 40 2.97 6.92 -4.19
C VAL A 40 1.94 6.76 -3.07
N VAL A 41 1.45 7.87 -2.50
CA VAL A 41 0.41 7.86 -1.46
C VAL A 41 -0.89 7.23 -1.99
N LEU A 42 -1.35 7.65 -3.17
CA LEU A 42 -2.59 7.14 -3.77
C LEU A 42 -2.55 5.61 -3.92
N PHE A 43 -1.46 5.07 -4.49
CA PHE A 43 -1.34 3.64 -4.69
C PHE A 43 -1.14 2.88 -3.37
N ALA A 44 -0.42 3.44 -2.40
CA ALA A 44 -0.31 2.85 -1.07
C ALA A 44 -1.68 2.80 -0.36
N ALA A 45 -2.49 3.86 -0.46
CA ALA A 45 -3.84 3.88 0.09
C ALA A 45 -4.78 2.87 -0.60
N MET A 46 -4.70 2.73 -1.93
CA MET A 46 -5.43 1.70 -2.68
C MET A 46 -5.01 0.27 -2.29
N SER A 47 -3.72 0.07 -2.05
CA SER A 47 -3.16 -1.18 -1.52
C SER A 47 -3.74 -1.52 -0.14
N GLU A 48 -3.80 -0.54 0.76
CA GLU A 48 -4.35 -0.67 2.11
C GLU A 48 -5.84 -1.01 2.06
N TYR A 49 -6.60 -0.26 1.26
CA TYR A 49 -8.02 -0.52 1.03
C TYR A 49 -8.25 -1.94 0.50
N SER A 50 -7.45 -2.38 -0.48
CA SER A 50 -7.56 -3.72 -1.05
C SER A 50 -7.19 -4.83 -0.05
N LEU A 51 -6.28 -4.57 0.89
CA LEU A 51 -5.92 -5.51 1.96
C LEU A 51 -7.06 -5.64 2.97
N LEU A 52 -7.53 -4.52 3.50
CA LEU A 52 -8.61 -4.46 4.48
C LEU A 52 -9.89 -5.10 3.94
N HIS A 53 -10.29 -4.74 2.72
CA HIS A 53 -11.49 -5.30 2.12
C HIS A 53 -11.34 -6.80 1.81
N GLY A 54 -10.14 -7.24 1.45
CA GLY A 54 -9.84 -8.66 1.27
C GLY A 54 -9.87 -9.47 2.56
N GLU A 55 -9.46 -8.88 3.69
CA GLU A 55 -9.54 -9.49 5.01
C GLU A 55 -10.99 -9.54 5.51
N LEU A 56 -11.73 -8.45 5.37
CA LEU A 56 -13.12 -8.36 5.76
C LEU A 56 -14.00 -9.38 5.01
N ASN A 57 -13.82 -9.52 3.70
CA ASN A 57 -14.53 -10.54 2.91
C ASN A 57 -14.21 -11.96 3.38
N ARG A 58 -12.95 -12.25 3.71
CA ARG A 58 -12.56 -13.56 4.26
C ARG A 58 -13.20 -13.84 5.61
N LEU A 59 -13.33 -12.82 6.46
CA LEU A 59 -13.99 -12.95 7.75
C LEU A 59 -15.49 -13.22 7.57
N TYR A 60 -16.15 -12.49 6.68
CA TYR A 60 -17.57 -12.73 6.36
C TYR A 60 -17.81 -14.11 5.77
N ASP A 61 -17.00 -14.54 4.78
CA ASP A 61 -17.10 -15.87 4.18
C ASP A 61 -16.99 -16.97 5.26
N ARG A 62 -16.05 -16.83 6.20
CA ARG A 62 -15.88 -17.79 7.30
C ARG A 62 -17.05 -17.76 8.30
N LEU A 63 -17.59 -16.58 8.61
CA LEU A 63 -18.74 -16.43 9.51
C LEU A 63 -20.01 -17.04 8.91
N GLU A 64 -20.22 -16.89 7.61
CA GLU A 64 -21.37 -17.47 6.89
C GLU A 64 -21.28 -19.01 6.85
N ASP A 65 -20.07 -19.55 6.66
CA ASP A 65 -19.80 -20.99 6.63
C ASP A 65 -19.88 -21.65 8.03
N HIS A 66 -19.63 -20.88 9.11
CA HIS A 66 -19.54 -21.39 10.50
C HIS A 66 -20.84 -21.25 11.32
N ASN A 67 -22.01 -21.17 10.69
CA ASN A 67 -23.31 -21.32 11.39
C ASN A 67 -23.53 -22.73 12.01
N SER A 68 -22.54 -23.62 11.99
CA SER A 68 -22.50 -24.84 12.80
C SER A 68 -21.52 -24.70 13.97
N LEU A 69 -22.07 -24.61 15.17
CA LEU A 69 -21.41 -24.41 16.45
C LEU A 69 -20.29 -25.44 16.72
N LYS A 70 -19.01 -25.04 16.60
CA LYS A 70 -17.94 -25.29 17.59
C LYS A 70 -16.57 -24.91 17.05
N GLU A 71 -15.78 -24.33 17.94
CA GLU A 71 -14.37 -23.97 17.80
C GLU A 71 -14.12 -22.75 16.91
N VAL A 72 -13.98 -21.59 17.55
CA VAL A 72 -13.40 -20.39 16.95
C VAL A 72 -11.94 -20.71 16.66
N GLU A 73 -11.69 -21.27 15.48
CA GLU A 73 -10.36 -21.48 14.94
C GLU A 73 -9.62 -20.13 14.89
N ASP A 74 -8.34 -20.12 15.26
CA ASP A 74 -7.54 -18.91 15.44
C ASP A 74 -7.61 -18.00 14.20
N LEU A 75 -8.30 -16.86 14.34
CA LEU A 75 -8.54 -15.88 13.26
C LEU A 75 -7.30 -15.02 12.96
N THR A 76 -6.16 -15.31 13.61
CA THR A 76 -4.95 -14.50 13.47
C THR A 76 -4.44 -14.51 12.02
N PRO A 77 -4.25 -13.34 11.39
CA PRO A 77 -3.80 -13.26 10.01
C PRO A 77 -2.37 -13.82 9.86
N SER A 78 -2.12 -14.46 8.71
CA SER A 78 -0.81 -15.07 8.42
C SER A 78 0.34 -14.07 8.52
N LYS A 79 1.53 -14.54 8.91
CA LYS A 79 2.77 -13.72 8.97
C LYS A 79 3.08 -12.98 7.66
N TRP A 80 2.71 -13.58 6.51
CA TRP A 80 2.86 -12.95 5.20
C TRP A 80 1.90 -11.79 4.98
N HIS A 81 0.68 -11.90 5.48
CA HIS A 81 -0.30 -10.81 5.44
C HIS A 81 0.17 -9.62 6.29
N GLN A 82 0.64 -9.89 7.52
CA GLN A 82 1.19 -8.85 8.40
C GLN A 82 2.37 -8.11 7.75
N LYS A 83 3.28 -8.83 7.07
CA LYS A 83 4.37 -8.20 6.31
C LYS A 83 3.85 -7.26 5.22
N LYS A 84 2.80 -7.65 4.50
CA LYS A 84 2.21 -6.81 3.44
C LYS A 84 1.62 -5.53 4.02
N VAL A 85 0.88 -5.61 5.12
CA VAL A 85 0.32 -4.44 5.82
C VAL A 85 1.44 -3.48 6.23
N TRP A 86 2.51 -4.00 6.82
CA TRP A 86 3.68 -3.19 7.19
C TRP A 86 4.33 -2.49 5.98
N VAL A 87 4.55 -3.21 4.89
CA VAL A 87 5.10 -2.63 3.65
C VAL A 87 4.19 -1.53 3.11
N THR A 88 2.88 -1.74 3.11
CA THR A 88 1.90 -0.75 2.65
C THR A 88 1.95 0.52 3.50
N HIS A 89 1.91 0.41 4.83
CA HIS A 89 1.99 1.56 5.71
C HIS A 89 3.32 2.31 5.60
N ILE A 90 4.45 1.60 5.53
CA ILE A 90 5.75 2.24 5.33
C ILE A 90 5.77 2.99 4.00
N THR A 91 5.22 2.39 2.92
CA THR A 91 5.14 3.04 1.60
C THR A 91 4.26 4.28 1.64
N LEU A 92 3.14 4.25 2.37
CA LEU A 92 2.26 5.40 2.57
C LEU A 92 2.98 6.56 3.29
N ILE A 93 3.69 6.25 4.38
CA ILE A 93 4.46 7.23 5.15
C ILE A 93 5.55 7.86 4.28
N ILE A 94 6.32 7.04 3.57
CA ILE A 94 7.36 7.50 2.65
C ILE A 94 6.76 8.37 1.55
N GLY A 95 5.68 7.93 0.91
CA GLY A 95 4.99 8.71 -0.12
C GLY A 95 4.50 10.06 0.41
N THR A 96 4.01 10.11 1.65
CA THR A 96 3.54 11.35 2.29
C THR A 96 4.70 12.31 2.55
N LEU A 97 5.85 11.80 3.00
CA LEU A 97 7.07 12.59 3.17
C LEU A 97 7.58 13.15 1.83
N ILE A 98 7.60 12.32 0.78
CA ILE A 98 7.97 12.76 -0.57
C ILE A 98 6.99 13.82 -1.06
N TRP A 99 5.69 13.62 -0.87
CA TRP A 99 4.69 14.56 -1.36
C TRP A 99 4.77 15.92 -0.66
N GLY A 100 4.92 15.92 0.65
CA GLY A 100 4.96 17.16 1.44
C GLY A 100 6.31 17.88 1.41
N PHE A 101 7.41 17.17 1.16
CA PHE A 101 8.76 17.71 1.34
C PHE A 101 9.77 17.30 0.24
N GLY A 102 9.32 16.68 -0.85
CA GLY A 102 10.21 16.15 -1.89
C GLY A 102 11.05 17.22 -2.59
N ASP A 103 10.49 18.41 -2.76
CA ASP A 103 11.17 19.59 -3.29
C ASP A 103 12.29 20.08 -2.36
N LEU A 104 12.09 19.95 -1.04
CA LEU A 104 13.12 20.28 -0.05
C LEU A 104 14.24 19.25 0.01
N ILE A 105 13.93 17.98 -0.26
CA ILE A 105 14.90 16.86 -0.23
C ILE A 105 15.87 16.94 -1.40
N LEU A 106 15.38 17.25 -2.59
CA LEU A 106 16.19 17.37 -3.81
C LEU A 106 16.68 18.81 -4.06
N LYS A 107 16.95 19.58 -3.01
CA LYS A 107 17.44 20.97 -3.11
C LYS A 107 18.81 21.02 -3.80
N PHE A 108 18.80 21.21 -5.11
CA PHE A 108 19.92 21.63 -5.95
C PHE A 108 19.38 22.53 -7.05
#